data_AF-A0A535W9Z6-F1
#
_entry.id   AF-A0A535W9Z6-F1
#
_cell.length_a   1.000
_cell.length_b   1.000
_cell.length_c   1.000
_cell.angle_alpha   90.00
_cell.angle_beta   90.00
_cell.angle_gamma   90.00
#
_symmetry.space_group_name_H-M   'P 1'
#
loop_
_entity.id
_entity.type
_entity.pdbx_description
1 polymer ?
#
loop_
_entity_poly.entity_id
_entity_poly.type
_entity_poly.pdbx_seq_one_letter_code
_entity_poly.pdbx_strand_id
1 'polypeptide(L)'
;MTRPSGRLPRFATLLAGAAIVVAACTPAASNAPSTGATAGPTTAATGAAAIKYPATGEVTCPSGATAGSYNGTEYKGNLKSIEAPDASTVIFNLCAPDVAFLQKIAFSVFYINDSAWIEKHAADGTIKDTMNGTGPYKLDAWNKGTELTFSKFDNYWNKDKYPLVPNAVLRWSKEAGARLQALQGGQVTGITLVGPNDFDTVKNDPNLLLAPAPEGQALNTLYLGMNHDDKPWDKLEVRKAVALAIDRQRIVTNFYPAGSEVATHFTPCAIKYACEGPDWPSSGTAADIQKAKDLLTQAGFPNGFKTKIQYRNVFRGYLPQPPVVAQDLKEQLAKIGIDATVEEQESGTLIANANSGKLDGLFLLGWGADYPEVTNFMDYHFGGGCTAAFGTCYPDIATPLGKGNSTTDDAARKAAYTEANTKLIDDVPMVPIAHGQYANAYLAGTEGTQVSAISTEVMWAMKPPSTATDPNTVVLMQNAEPIGVYCADETDGESLRACEQSMEGLYGYAVGGTDVVPVLATSCDPNTAGTQWTCKLRQGVTFHDGSTFDAQDVVLSFAVQWDAAHPLHKGDTGIFEYWGGLWGGNLNPPPPATPAPS
;
A
#
# COMPACT_ATOMS: atom_id res chain seq x y z
N MET A 1 -1.07 -66.45 -1.45
CA MET A 1 -1.97 -67.08 -2.45
C MET A 1 -2.99 -66.01 -2.82
N THR A 2 -3.25 -65.56 -4.05
CA THR A 2 -2.90 -65.98 -5.40
C THR A 2 -3.24 -64.79 -6.32
N ARG A 3 -2.41 -64.54 -7.34
CA ARG A 3 -2.64 -63.59 -8.45
C ARG A 3 -3.95 -63.88 -9.22
N PRO A 4 -4.36 -62.95 -10.10
CA PRO A 4 -4.13 -63.26 -11.53
C PRO A 4 -3.55 -62.09 -12.35
N SER A 5 -2.60 -62.47 -13.21
CA SER A 5 -2.18 -61.90 -14.50
C SER A 5 -3.35 -61.79 -15.50
N GLY A 6 -3.39 -60.97 -16.54
CA GLY A 6 -2.45 -60.09 -17.25
C GLY A 6 -2.92 -59.94 -18.71
N ARG A 7 -2.47 -58.90 -19.45
CA ARG A 7 -2.01 -58.92 -20.86
C ARG A 7 -1.93 -57.50 -21.48
N LEU A 8 -0.78 -57.24 -22.09
CA LEU A 8 -0.47 -56.15 -23.03
C LEU A 8 -1.17 -56.33 -24.39
N PRO A 9 -1.10 -55.30 -25.25
CA PRO A 9 -0.19 -55.44 -26.39
C PRO A 9 0.77 -54.25 -26.61
N ARG A 10 1.89 -54.57 -27.26
CA ARG A 10 2.93 -53.69 -27.84
C ARG A 10 2.64 -53.44 -29.33
N PHE A 11 3.46 -52.56 -29.91
CA PHE A 11 3.69 -52.17 -31.32
C PHE A 11 3.00 -50.84 -31.71
N ALA A 12 3.64 -49.84 -32.31
CA ALA A 12 4.87 -49.83 -33.10
C ALA A 12 5.64 -48.50 -33.03
N THR A 13 6.96 -48.62 -33.16
CA THR A 13 7.94 -47.56 -33.42
C THR A 13 7.79 -47.02 -34.84
N LEU A 14 7.90 -45.70 -35.04
CA LEU A 14 8.18 -45.11 -36.35
C LEU A 14 9.21 -43.98 -36.21
N LEU A 15 10.41 -44.29 -36.68
CA LEU A 15 11.50 -43.39 -37.04
C LEU A 15 11.43 -43.18 -38.56
N ALA A 16 11.41 -41.93 -39.02
CA ALA A 16 11.86 -41.42 -40.32
C ALA A 16 11.32 -39.98 -40.44
N GLY A 17 12.02 -38.97 -40.93
CA GLY A 17 13.32 -38.86 -41.57
C GLY A 17 13.49 -37.39 -41.95
N ALA A 18 14.70 -36.88 -41.83
CA ALA A 18 15.05 -35.50 -42.19
C ALA A 18 14.85 -35.26 -43.70
N ALA A 19 14.28 -34.12 -44.05
CA ALA A 19 14.31 -33.59 -45.41
C ALA A 19 14.90 -32.17 -45.36
N ILE A 20 16.13 -32.08 -45.85
CA ILE A 20 16.90 -30.88 -46.14
C ILE A 20 16.27 -30.20 -47.36
N VAL A 21 15.94 -28.91 -47.25
CA VAL A 21 15.74 -28.04 -48.42
C VAL A 21 16.83 -27.00 -48.42
N VAL A 22 17.74 -27.15 -49.39
CA VAL A 22 18.74 -26.18 -49.81
C VAL A 22 18.05 -25.16 -50.71
N ALA A 23 18.10 -23.87 -50.35
CA ALA A 23 17.88 -22.78 -51.27
C ALA A 23 19.13 -21.88 -51.25
N ALA A 24 19.74 -21.74 -52.43
CA ALA A 24 21.05 -21.15 -52.66
C ALA A 24 21.06 -19.60 -52.61
N CYS A 25 22.22 -19.08 -52.26
CA CYS A 25 22.60 -17.66 -52.18
C CYS A 25 22.54 -16.89 -53.52
N THR A 26 22.35 -15.57 -53.43
CA THR A 26 23.15 -14.53 -54.11
C THR A 26 22.92 -13.16 -53.43
N PRO A 27 23.85 -12.19 -53.54
CA PRO A 27 24.25 -11.34 -52.42
C PRO A 27 23.63 -9.93 -52.42
N ALA A 28 23.45 -9.36 -51.24
CA ALA A 28 23.25 -7.91 -51.06
C ALA A 28 24.39 -7.35 -50.20
N ALA A 29 24.85 -6.16 -50.61
CA ALA A 29 26.13 -5.58 -50.30
C ALA A 29 26.37 -5.26 -48.82
N SER A 30 27.61 -5.50 -48.39
CA SER A 30 28.22 -4.93 -47.20
C SER A 30 28.34 -3.41 -47.32
N ASN A 31 27.90 -2.67 -46.31
CA ASN A 31 28.43 -1.34 -46.03
C ASN A 31 28.75 -1.25 -44.53
N ALA A 32 30.01 -0.94 -44.25
CA ALA A 32 30.55 -0.66 -42.93
C ALA A 32 29.92 0.60 -42.31
N PRO A 33 29.94 0.77 -40.98
CA PRO A 33 29.49 2.02 -40.36
C PRO A 33 30.54 3.11 -40.59
N SER A 34 30.14 4.18 -41.27
CA SER A 34 30.92 5.41 -41.37
C SER A 34 30.86 6.18 -40.06
N THR A 35 32.04 6.47 -39.52
CA THR A 35 32.31 7.47 -38.49
C THR A 35 31.80 8.86 -38.90
N GLY A 36 31.18 9.55 -37.94
CA GLY A 36 31.11 11.03 -37.92
C GLY A 36 29.76 11.62 -38.34
N ALA A 37 28.94 11.95 -37.35
CA ALA A 37 28.00 13.06 -37.45
C ALA A 37 27.89 13.75 -36.09
N THR A 38 28.36 14.99 -36.09
CA THR A 38 28.33 16.00 -35.04
C THR A 38 26.97 16.17 -34.37
N ALA A 39 26.99 16.34 -33.05
CA ALA A 39 25.87 16.82 -32.25
C ALA A 39 25.31 18.12 -32.84
N GLY A 40 24.07 18.04 -33.33
CA GLY A 40 23.22 19.21 -33.61
C GLY A 40 22.43 19.59 -32.36
N PRO A 41 22.04 20.87 -32.21
CA PRO A 41 21.49 21.38 -30.97
C PRO A 41 20.15 20.70 -30.67
N THR A 42 20.00 20.28 -29.43
CA THR A 42 18.75 19.81 -28.82
C THR A 42 17.67 20.84 -29.13
N THR A 43 16.72 20.48 -29.99
CA THR A 43 15.50 21.27 -30.18
C THR A 43 14.78 21.31 -28.85
N ALA A 44 14.75 22.50 -28.26
CA ALA A 44 13.93 22.82 -27.11
C ALA A 44 12.50 22.33 -27.34
N ALA A 45 11.91 21.72 -26.31
CA ALA A 45 10.52 21.33 -26.28
C ALA A 45 9.65 22.46 -26.87
N THR A 46 8.99 22.17 -27.97
CA THR A 46 7.87 22.98 -28.47
C THR A 46 6.87 23.11 -27.33
N GLY A 47 6.66 24.34 -26.85
CA GLY A 47 5.99 24.61 -25.58
C GLY A 47 4.66 23.88 -25.47
N ALA A 48 4.57 22.96 -24.50
CA ALA A 48 3.31 22.35 -24.10
C ALA A 48 2.31 23.47 -23.79
N ALA A 49 1.08 23.32 -24.28
CA ALA A 49 0.02 24.27 -23.98
C ALA A 49 -0.21 24.29 -22.46
N ALA A 50 -0.54 25.46 -21.91
CA ALA A 50 -0.91 25.55 -20.51
C ALA A 50 -2.17 24.70 -20.25
N ILE A 51 -2.12 23.83 -19.25
CA ILE A 51 -3.26 22.97 -18.85
C ILE A 51 -3.69 23.32 -17.43
N LYS A 52 -5.00 23.27 -17.19
CA LYS A 52 -5.61 23.38 -15.87
C LYS A 52 -6.68 22.30 -15.71
N TYR A 53 -6.66 21.61 -14.58
CA TYR A 53 -7.71 20.70 -14.16
C TYR A 53 -8.34 21.19 -12.85
N PRO A 54 -9.68 21.26 -12.74
CA PRO A 54 -10.67 20.90 -13.75
C PRO A 54 -10.76 21.93 -14.88
N ALA A 55 -10.99 21.48 -16.12
CA ALA A 55 -11.01 22.37 -17.29
C ALA A 55 -12.17 23.39 -17.27
N THR A 56 -13.27 23.09 -16.58
CA THR A 56 -14.46 23.97 -16.52
C THR A 56 -14.40 25.04 -15.43
N GLY A 57 -13.31 25.11 -14.67
CA GLY A 57 -13.15 26.06 -13.55
C GLY A 57 -12.73 25.37 -12.26
N GLU A 58 -12.37 26.17 -11.26
CA GLU A 58 -11.92 25.68 -9.95
C GLU A 58 -13.08 25.18 -9.10
N VAL A 59 -12.76 24.27 -8.19
CA VAL A 59 -13.60 23.97 -7.04
C VAL A 59 -13.83 25.25 -6.22
N THR A 60 -15.09 25.44 -5.80
CA THR A 60 -15.45 26.44 -4.80
C THR A 60 -15.15 25.90 -3.42
N CYS A 61 -14.03 26.32 -2.83
CA CYS A 61 -13.68 25.98 -1.46
C CYS A 61 -14.54 26.77 -0.46
N PRO A 62 -15.10 26.15 0.57
CA PRO A 62 -15.80 26.88 1.62
C PRO A 62 -14.78 27.50 2.58
N SER A 63 -15.23 28.44 3.42
CA SER A 63 -14.42 28.94 4.53
C SER A 63 -14.40 27.90 5.66
N GLY A 64 -13.22 27.36 5.98
CA GLY A 64 -13.05 26.34 7.01
C GLY A 64 -13.34 24.92 6.51
N ALA A 65 -12.87 23.92 7.27
CA ALA A 65 -12.83 22.48 6.92
C ALA A 65 -14.23 21.83 6.73
N THR A 66 -14.97 22.27 5.73
CA THR A 66 -16.28 21.74 5.32
C THR A 66 -16.28 21.40 3.84
N ALA A 67 -17.34 20.74 3.37
CA ALA A 67 -17.55 20.43 1.97
C ALA A 67 -17.75 21.71 1.13
N GLY A 68 -16.94 21.87 0.09
CA GLY A 68 -17.10 22.85 -0.98
C GLY A 68 -18.09 22.43 -2.04
N SER A 69 -17.99 23.04 -3.23
CA SER A 69 -18.78 22.61 -4.38
C SER A 69 -18.04 22.71 -5.70
N TYR A 70 -18.40 21.83 -6.64
CA TYR A 70 -17.97 21.87 -8.02
C TYR A 70 -19.19 21.68 -8.93
N ASN A 71 -19.42 22.62 -9.86
CA ASN A 71 -20.59 22.63 -10.76
C ASN A 71 -21.94 22.43 -10.04
N GLY A 72 -22.10 22.97 -8.83
CA GLY A 72 -23.32 22.83 -8.03
C GLY A 72 -23.46 21.51 -7.26
N THR A 73 -22.46 20.63 -7.32
CA THR A 73 -22.38 19.39 -6.53
C THR A 73 -21.49 19.59 -5.31
N GLU A 74 -21.83 18.98 -4.19
CA GLU A 74 -21.01 18.99 -2.96
C GLU A 74 -19.65 18.31 -3.22
N TYR A 75 -18.56 18.96 -2.83
CA TYR A 75 -17.18 18.45 -2.96
C TYR A 75 -16.51 18.45 -1.59
N LYS A 76 -16.03 17.29 -1.12
CA LYS A 76 -15.47 17.15 0.24
C LYS A 76 -13.94 17.17 0.29
N GLY A 77 -13.29 17.13 -0.88
CA GLY A 77 -11.84 17.04 -0.97
C GLY A 77 -11.11 18.36 -0.73
N ASN A 78 -9.79 18.26 -0.63
CA ASN A 78 -8.88 19.38 -0.40
C ASN A 78 -8.23 19.92 -1.68
N LEU A 79 -8.10 19.11 -2.73
CA LEU A 79 -7.51 19.58 -3.99
C LEU A 79 -8.47 20.55 -4.68
N LYS A 80 -7.98 21.72 -5.06
CA LYS A 80 -8.78 22.80 -5.69
C LYS A 80 -8.57 22.87 -7.20
N SER A 81 -7.32 22.77 -7.63
CA SER A 81 -6.92 22.64 -9.03
C SER A 81 -5.48 22.12 -9.14
N ILE A 82 -5.16 21.57 -10.31
CA ILE A 82 -3.79 21.30 -10.73
C ILE A 82 -3.56 22.01 -12.05
N GLU A 83 -2.44 22.73 -12.14
CA GLU A 83 -2.11 23.58 -13.29
C GLU A 83 -0.71 23.30 -13.79
N ALA A 84 -0.55 23.22 -15.10
CA ALA A 84 0.73 23.20 -15.78
C ALA A 84 0.82 24.45 -16.67
N PRO A 85 1.41 25.57 -16.19
CA PRO A 85 1.56 26.77 -17.02
C PRO A 85 2.56 26.58 -18.17
N ASP A 86 3.47 25.62 -18.03
CA ASP A 86 4.46 25.20 -19.01
C ASP A 86 4.79 23.71 -18.82
N ALA A 87 5.57 23.13 -19.73
CA ALA A 87 5.95 21.70 -19.73
C ALA A 87 6.76 21.26 -18.50
N SER A 88 7.29 22.19 -17.70
CA SER A 88 8.25 21.93 -16.63
C SER A 88 7.79 22.39 -15.25
N THR A 89 6.55 22.85 -15.13
CA THR A 89 6.01 23.42 -13.90
C THR A 89 4.64 22.83 -13.64
N VAL A 90 4.40 22.36 -12.42
CA VAL A 90 3.08 21.93 -11.95
C VAL A 90 2.74 22.74 -10.70
N ILE A 91 1.53 23.25 -10.61
CA ILE A 91 1.03 24.01 -9.46
C ILE A 91 -0.18 23.28 -8.90
N PHE A 92 -0.09 22.82 -7.66
CA PHE A 92 -1.21 22.28 -6.90
C PHE A 92 -1.81 23.39 -6.07
N ASN A 93 -3.11 23.64 -6.23
CA ASN A 93 -3.87 24.54 -5.36
C ASN A 93 -4.76 23.72 -4.44
N LEU A 94 -4.78 24.06 -3.16
CA LEU A 94 -5.52 23.36 -2.11
C LEU A 94 -6.55 24.31 -1.48
N CYS A 95 -7.65 23.75 -0.98
CA CYS A 95 -8.67 24.49 -0.24
C CYS A 95 -8.20 24.86 1.18
N ALA A 96 -7.36 24.02 1.78
CA ALA A 96 -6.73 24.22 3.07
C ALA A 96 -5.26 23.71 3.03
N PRO A 97 -4.40 24.16 3.96
CA PRO A 97 -3.06 23.61 4.07
C PRO A 97 -3.11 22.09 4.30
N ASP A 98 -2.12 21.37 3.79
CA ASP A 98 -1.98 19.92 4.01
C ASP A 98 -0.56 19.62 4.47
N VAL A 99 -0.42 19.28 5.76
CA VAL A 99 0.89 19.02 6.39
C VAL A 99 1.58 17.77 5.85
N ALA A 100 0.83 16.91 5.15
CA ALA A 100 1.31 15.67 4.57
C ALA A 100 1.44 15.75 3.04
N PHE A 101 1.32 16.93 2.41
CA PHE A 101 1.32 17.06 0.94
C PHE A 101 2.51 16.38 0.27
N LEU A 102 3.75 16.63 0.75
CA LEU A 102 4.95 16.03 0.17
C LEU A 102 5.01 14.51 0.38
N GLN A 103 4.55 14.03 1.55
CA GLN A 103 4.42 12.61 1.84
C GLN A 103 3.40 11.95 0.90
N LYS A 104 2.24 12.56 0.70
CA LYS A 104 1.20 12.05 -0.20
C LYS A 104 1.73 11.94 -1.61
N ILE A 105 2.32 12.98 -2.19
CA ILE A 105 2.86 12.89 -3.57
C ILE A 105 4.13 12.02 -3.69
N ALA A 106 4.67 11.51 -2.57
CA ALA A 106 5.74 10.53 -2.53
C ALA A 106 5.24 9.08 -2.45
N PHE A 107 3.95 8.88 -2.14
CA PHE A 107 3.32 7.58 -2.06
C PHE A 107 3.04 7.00 -3.46
N SER A 108 3.28 5.70 -3.64
CA SER A 108 3.34 5.01 -4.95
C SER A 108 2.05 5.03 -5.75
N VAL A 109 0.89 5.17 -5.10
CA VAL A 109 -0.40 5.34 -5.79
C VAL A 109 -0.52 6.66 -6.56
N PHE A 110 0.31 7.67 -6.22
CA PHE A 110 0.37 8.96 -6.90
C PHE A 110 1.57 9.09 -7.85
N TYR A 111 2.19 7.97 -8.21
CA TYR A 111 3.26 7.95 -9.21
C TYR A 111 2.74 8.32 -10.60
N ILE A 112 3.64 8.89 -11.40
CA ILE A 112 3.26 9.50 -12.67
C ILE A 112 3.28 8.44 -13.77
N ASN A 113 2.19 8.38 -14.52
CA ASN A 113 2.00 7.48 -15.65
C ASN A 113 2.13 8.26 -16.95
N ASP A 114 2.58 7.59 -18.02
CA ASP A 114 2.53 8.14 -19.38
C ASP A 114 1.08 8.36 -19.81
N SER A 115 0.76 9.60 -20.20
CA SER A 115 -0.60 9.97 -20.61
C SER A 115 -1.13 9.13 -21.77
N ALA A 116 -0.31 8.89 -22.79
CA ALA A 116 -0.71 8.12 -23.97
C ALA A 116 -0.92 6.65 -23.61
N TRP A 117 -0.13 6.14 -22.66
CA TRP A 117 -0.31 4.81 -22.10
C TRP A 117 -1.65 4.69 -21.34
N ILE A 118 -2.00 5.65 -20.46
CA ILE A 118 -3.30 5.64 -19.76
C ILE A 118 -4.45 5.62 -20.79
N GLU A 119 -4.42 6.53 -21.76
CA GLU A 119 -5.47 6.66 -22.79
C GLU A 119 -5.73 5.36 -23.52
N LYS A 120 -4.66 4.65 -23.88
CA LYS A 120 -4.74 3.36 -24.57
C LYS A 120 -5.24 2.24 -23.65
N HIS A 121 -4.62 2.08 -22.49
CA HIS A 121 -4.79 0.89 -21.66
C HIS A 121 -6.02 0.96 -20.73
N ALA A 122 -6.48 2.17 -20.38
CA ALA A 122 -7.77 2.35 -19.72
C ALA A 122 -8.94 2.01 -20.65
N ALA A 123 -8.79 2.22 -21.96
CA ALA A 123 -9.84 1.94 -22.95
C ALA A 123 -10.05 0.44 -23.20
N ASP A 124 -8.97 -0.36 -23.18
CA ASP A 124 -9.01 -1.80 -23.46
C ASP A 124 -9.03 -2.70 -22.22
N GLY A 125 -8.88 -2.11 -21.02
CA GLY A 125 -8.92 -2.81 -19.73
C GLY A 125 -7.62 -3.53 -19.35
N THR A 126 -6.54 -3.34 -20.11
CA THR A 126 -5.25 -3.96 -19.83
C THR A 126 -4.38 -3.16 -18.87
N ILE A 127 -4.84 -1.99 -18.43
CA ILE A 127 -4.12 -1.08 -17.52
C ILE A 127 -3.60 -1.76 -16.25
N LYS A 128 -4.34 -2.74 -15.73
CA LYS A 128 -4.00 -3.50 -14.52
C LYS A 128 -2.88 -4.54 -14.70
N ASP A 129 -2.49 -4.87 -15.93
CA ASP A 129 -1.54 -5.96 -16.23
C ASP A 129 -0.24 -5.47 -16.88
N THR A 130 -0.13 -4.17 -17.16
CA THR A 130 1.02 -3.55 -17.84
C THR A 130 1.40 -2.25 -17.12
N MET A 131 2.58 -1.71 -17.42
CA MET A 131 3.03 -0.42 -16.90
C MET A 131 3.91 0.28 -17.94
N ASN A 132 3.90 1.61 -17.93
CA ASN A 132 4.88 2.44 -18.62
C ASN A 132 5.30 3.57 -17.68
N GLY A 133 6.47 3.40 -17.06
CA GLY A 133 6.97 4.31 -16.03
C GLY A 133 8.28 4.97 -16.42
N THR A 134 8.82 5.75 -15.49
CA THR A 134 10.12 6.45 -15.62
C THR A 134 11.22 5.83 -14.75
N GLY A 135 10.86 4.79 -13.98
CA GLY A 135 11.72 4.15 -12.99
C GLY A 135 12.84 3.28 -13.57
N PRO A 136 13.71 2.74 -12.71
CA PRO A 136 14.95 2.10 -13.09
C PRO A 136 14.80 0.73 -13.77
N TYR A 137 13.69 0.04 -13.55
CA TYR A 137 13.38 -1.23 -14.18
C TYR A 137 12.13 -1.13 -15.05
N LYS A 138 12.09 -1.87 -16.15
CA LYS A 138 10.94 -2.02 -17.03
C LYS A 138 10.30 -3.37 -16.78
N LEU A 139 8.98 -3.43 -16.69
CA LEU A 139 8.28 -4.72 -16.65
C LEU A 139 8.39 -5.42 -18.01
N ASP A 140 8.97 -6.61 -18.02
CA ASP A 140 9.07 -7.45 -19.22
C ASP A 140 7.88 -8.42 -19.32
N ALA A 141 7.52 -9.08 -18.20
CA ALA A 141 6.45 -10.06 -18.18
C ALA A 141 5.85 -10.26 -16.79
N TRP A 142 4.55 -10.56 -16.78
CA TRP A 142 3.83 -11.10 -15.61
C TRP A 142 3.45 -12.57 -15.86
N ASN A 143 4.22 -13.47 -15.25
CA ASN A 143 3.91 -14.89 -15.19
C ASN A 143 2.95 -15.12 -14.02
N LYS A 144 1.64 -14.99 -14.29
CA LYS A 144 0.57 -15.09 -13.29
C LYS A 144 0.71 -16.37 -12.46
N GLY A 145 0.55 -16.24 -11.14
CA GLY A 145 0.76 -17.30 -10.17
C GLY A 145 2.21 -17.57 -9.76
N THR A 146 3.22 -16.98 -10.43
CA THR A 146 4.64 -17.24 -10.10
C THR A 146 5.51 -15.99 -9.88
N GLU A 147 5.61 -15.10 -10.86
CA GLU A 147 6.58 -13.98 -10.81
C GLU A 147 6.30 -12.84 -11.79
N LEU A 148 6.87 -11.67 -11.49
CA LEU A 148 7.09 -10.55 -12.41
C LEU A 148 8.59 -10.48 -12.73
N THR A 149 8.92 -10.34 -14.01
CA THR A 149 10.31 -10.16 -14.47
C THR A 149 10.51 -8.77 -15.03
N PHE A 150 11.65 -8.17 -14.70
CA PHE A 150 12.00 -6.82 -15.10
C PHE A 150 13.42 -6.75 -15.66
N SER A 151 13.61 -5.85 -16.63
CA SER A 151 14.91 -5.52 -17.22
C SER A 151 15.31 -4.09 -16.87
N LYS A 152 16.62 -3.86 -16.70
CA LYS A 152 17.15 -2.52 -16.47
C LYS A 152 16.73 -1.55 -17.58
N PHE A 153 16.34 -0.33 -17.19
CA PHE A 153 16.10 0.76 -18.12
C PHE A 153 17.41 1.53 -18.40
N ASP A 154 18.02 1.30 -19.57
CA ASP A 154 19.33 1.90 -19.91
C ASP A 154 19.32 3.44 -19.98
N ASN A 155 18.15 4.02 -20.28
CA ASN A 155 17.93 5.48 -20.33
C ASN A 155 17.44 6.06 -18.98
N TYR A 156 17.48 5.28 -17.89
CA TYR A 156 17.09 5.79 -16.58
C TYR A 156 17.90 7.03 -16.20
N TRP A 157 17.20 8.10 -15.85
CA TRP A 157 17.77 9.43 -15.65
C TRP A 157 18.74 9.50 -14.46
N ASN A 158 18.62 8.57 -13.50
CA ASN A 158 19.43 8.51 -12.28
C ASN A 158 20.31 7.26 -12.18
N LYS A 159 20.70 6.68 -13.32
CA LYS A 159 21.40 5.39 -13.41
C LYS A 159 22.74 5.32 -12.65
N ASP A 160 23.37 6.44 -12.36
CA ASP A 160 24.65 6.49 -11.65
C ASP A 160 24.51 6.47 -10.12
N LYS A 161 23.29 6.65 -9.59
CA LYS A 161 23.04 6.71 -8.14
C LYS A 161 23.01 5.33 -7.47
N TYR A 162 22.61 4.30 -8.20
CA TYR A 162 22.33 2.98 -7.63
C TYR A 162 23.04 1.85 -8.39
N PRO A 163 23.37 0.72 -7.71
CA PRO A 163 24.07 -0.40 -8.32
C PRO A 163 23.13 -1.28 -9.16
N LEU A 164 22.51 -0.70 -10.19
CA LEU A 164 21.52 -1.37 -11.05
C LEU A 164 22.10 -2.61 -11.72
N VAL A 165 21.65 -3.79 -11.26
CA VAL A 165 21.92 -5.07 -11.91
C VAL A 165 21.05 -5.22 -13.18
N PRO A 166 21.44 -6.07 -14.16
CA PRO A 166 20.70 -6.19 -15.41
C PRO A 166 19.23 -6.63 -15.27
N ASN A 167 18.94 -7.56 -14.37
CA ASN A 167 17.60 -8.14 -14.22
C ASN A 167 17.10 -8.07 -12.78
N ALA A 168 15.79 -7.89 -12.63
CA ALA A 168 15.10 -8.03 -11.35
C ALA A 168 13.90 -8.97 -11.49
N VAL A 169 13.63 -9.75 -10.46
CA VAL A 169 12.50 -10.68 -10.42
C VAL A 169 11.79 -10.55 -9.07
N LEU A 170 10.49 -10.25 -9.12
CA LEU A 170 9.62 -10.29 -7.95
C LEU A 170 8.82 -11.59 -7.99
N ARG A 171 9.12 -12.53 -7.09
CA ARG A 171 8.41 -13.81 -6.95
C ARG A 171 7.52 -13.82 -5.72
N TRP A 172 6.66 -14.82 -5.58
CA TRP A 172 5.85 -14.97 -4.38
C TRP A 172 5.62 -16.41 -3.93
N SER A 173 5.40 -16.56 -2.62
CA SER A 173 4.90 -17.78 -1.99
C SER A 173 4.17 -17.43 -0.70
N LYS A 174 2.94 -17.94 -0.53
CA LYS A 174 2.14 -17.75 0.69
C LYS A 174 2.83 -18.35 1.92
N GLU A 175 3.46 -19.51 1.74
CA GLU A 175 4.11 -20.25 2.81
C GLU A 175 5.46 -19.61 3.20
N ALA A 176 5.56 -19.08 4.42
CA ALA A 176 6.78 -18.45 4.94
C ALA A 176 7.97 -19.41 4.96
N GLY A 177 7.74 -20.67 5.33
CA GLY A 177 8.78 -21.70 5.29
C GLY A 177 9.30 -21.98 3.88
N ALA A 178 8.45 -21.92 2.85
CA ALA A 178 8.89 -22.08 1.46
C ALA A 178 9.73 -20.89 0.99
N ARG A 179 9.39 -19.65 1.41
CA ARG A 179 10.23 -18.48 1.16
C ARG A 179 11.61 -18.65 1.80
N LEU A 180 11.67 -19.04 3.07
CA LEU A 180 12.93 -19.28 3.78
C LEU A 180 13.76 -20.39 3.12
N GLN A 181 13.15 -21.50 2.72
CA GLN A 181 13.84 -22.58 2.01
C GLN A 181 14.43 -22.11 0.66
N ALA A 182 13.69 -21.29 -0.09
CA ALA A 182 14.19 -20.72 -1.34
C ALA A 182 15.41 -19.82 -1.10
N LEU A 183 15.41 -19.05 0.00
CA LEU A 183 16.54 -18.21 0.39
C LEU A 183 17.75 -19.04 0.82
N GLN A 184 17.56 -20.04 1.70
CA GLN A 184 18.61 -20.96 2.14
C GLN A 184 19.22 -21.75 0.97
N GLY A 185 18.41 -22.07 -0.05
CA GLY A 185 18.85 -22.70 -1.28
C GLY A 185 19.54 -21.77 -2.27
N GLY A 186 19.63 -20.46 -2.01
CA GLY A 186 20.21 -19.47 -2.92
C GLY A 186 19.40 -19.25 -4.20
N GLN A 187 18.11 -19.61 -4.20
CA GLN A 187 17.20 -19.44 -5.34
C GLN A 187 16.62 -18.03 -5.44
N VAL A 188 16.67 -17.28 -4.33
CA VAL A 188 16.25 -15.88 -4.21
C VAL A 188 17.34 -15.09 -3.49
N THR A 189 17.47 -13.80 -3.80
CA THR A 189 18.41 -12.88 -3.15
C THR A 189 17.89 -12.44 -1.78
N GLY A 190 16.58 -12.28 -1.65
CA GLY A 190 15.93 -11.91 -0.41
C GLY A 190 14.47 -12.34 -0.34
N ILE A 191 13.94 -12.35 0.87
CA ILE A 191 12.53 -12.59 1.16
C ILE A 191 11.99 -11.46 2.04
N THR A 192 10.74 -11.08 1.79
CA THR A 192 10.03 -10.23 2.73
C THR A 192 9.30 -11.06 3.77
N LEU A 193 9.05 -10.44 4.93
CA LEU A 193 8.16 -10.98 5.96
C LEU A 193 8.56 -12.40 6.41
N VAL A 194 9.73 -12.51 7.04
CA VAL A 194 10.24 -13.75 7.67
C VAL A 194 9.17 -14.29 8.62
N GLY A 195 8.98 -15.63 8.61
CA GLY A 195 8.03 -16.30 9.49
C GLY A 195 8.29 -15.95 10.96
N PRO A 196 7.24 -15.79 11.79
CA PRO A 196 7.39 -15.25 13.15
C PRO A 196 8.23 -16.16 14.05
N ASN A 197 8.31 -17.46 13.73
CA ASN A 197 9.10 -18.46 14.46
C ASN A 197 10.49 -18.70 13.84
N ASP A 198 10.82 -18.03 12.74
CA ASP A 198 12.02 -18.31 11.94
C ASP A 198 13.16 -17.28 12.13
N PHE A 199 12.95 -16.26 12.98
CA PHE A 199 13.94 -15.20 13.20
C PHE A 199 15.27 -15.77 13.70
N ASP A 200 15.23 -16.67 14.69
CA ASP A 200 16.43 -17.32 15.20
C ASP A 200 17.05 -18.29 14.17
N THR A 201 16.23 -18.94 13.35
CA THR A 201 16.73 -19.78 12.24
C THR A 201 17.56 -18.95 11.27
N VAL A 202 17.04 -17.80 10.83
CA VAL A 202 17.76 -16.89 9.91
C VAL A 202 19.00 -16.31 10.59
N LYS A 203 18.87 -15.82 11.82
CA LYS A 203 19.97 -15.18 12.57
C LYS A 203 21.15 -16.13 12.81
N ASN A 204 20.89 -17.42 12.97
CA ASN A 204 21.92 -18.43 13.23
C ASN A 204 22.49 -19.07 11.96
N ASP A 205 21.96 -18.77 10.77
CA ASP A 205 22.50 -19.24 9.50
C ASP A 205 23.58 -18.26 8.98
N PRO A 206 24.86 -18.67 8.89
CA PRO A 206 25.94 -17.77 8.47
C PRO A 206 25.85 -17.34 6.99
N ASN A 207 25.00 -17.99 6.18
CA ASN A 207 24.78 -17.63 4.78
C ASN A 207 23.65 -16.61 4.61
N LEU A 208 22.97 -16.24 5.69
CA LEU A 208 21.83 -15.32 5.66
C LEU A 208 22.11 -14.06 6.48
N LEU A 209 21.36 -13.01 6.14
CA LEU A 209 21.28 -11.77 6.89
C LEU A 209 19.82 -11.55 7.29
N LEU A 210 19.54 -11.50 8.58
CA LEU A 210 18.25 -11.02 9.10
C LEU A 210 18.27 -9.48 9.14
N ALA A 211 17.28 -8.86 8.51
CA ALA A 211 17.05 -7.41 8.52
C ALA A 211 15.72 -7.10 9.22
N PRO A 212 15.71 -6.95 10.56
CA PRO A 212 14.50 -6.59 11.30
C PRO A 212 14.17 -5.11 11.15
N ALA A 213 12.88 -4.74 11.17
CA ALA A 213 12.52 -3.34 11.23
C ALA A 213 13.14 -2.71 12.49
N PRO A 214 13.62 -1.46 12.42
CA PRO A 214 14.29 -0.85 13.56
C PRO A 214 13.38 -0.86 14.80
N GLU A 215 13.97 -1.05 15.97
CA GLU A 215 13.24 -1.09 17.25
C GLU A 215 12.41 0.19 17.43
N GLY A 216 11.14 0.03 17.81
CA GLY A 216 10.18 1.12 17.91
C GLY A 216 9.71 1.72 16.58
N GLN A 217 10.20 1.26 15.42
CA GLN A 217 9.85 1.78 14.08
C GLN A 217 9.01 0.79 13.26
N ALA A 218 8.36 -0.17 13.91
CA ALA A 218 7.32 -0.97 13.28
C ALA A 218 6.09 -0.08 13.05
N LEU A 219 6.02 0.60 11.91
CA LEU A 219 4.92 1.52 11.59
C LEU A 219 3.68 0.75 11.11
N ASN A 220 3.09 -0.06 11.99
CA ASN A 220 1.88 -0.80 11.70
C ASN A 220 1.00 -0.96 12.96
N THR A 221 -0.28 -1.28 12.78
CA THR A 221 -1.21 -1.48 13.89
C THR A 221 -2.18 -2.61 13.57
N LEU A 222 -2.42 -3.50 14.53
CA LEU A 222 -3.53 -4.45 14.51
C LEU A 222 -4.68 -3.92 15.34
N TYR A 223 -5.90 -4.13 14.86
CA TYR A 223 -7.10 -3.82 15.60
C TYR A 223 -8.22 -4.85 15.47
N LEU A 224 -9.08 -4.86 16.48
CA LEU A 224 -10.40 -5.50 16.44
C LEU A 224 -11.44 -4.41 16.16
N GLY A 225 -12.02 -4.42 14.96
CA GLY A 225 -12.98 -3.42 14.50
C GLY A 225 -14.43 -3.79 14.78
N MET A 226 -15.26 -2.76 14.94
CA MET A 226 -16.72 -2.84 15.13
C MET A 226 -17.40 -1.75 14.31
N ASN A 227 -18.47 -2.09 13.59
CA ASN A 227 -19.30 -1.11 12.91
C ASN A 227 -20.41 -0.61 13.86
N HIS A 228 -20.34 0.65 14.30
CA HIS A 228 -21.30 1.17 15.29
C HIS A 228 -22.69 1.50 14.72
N ASP A 229 -22.91 1.40 13.41
CA ASP A 229 -24.26 1.49 12.84
C ASP A 229 -25.02 0.17 12.99
N ASP A 230 -24.31 -0.94 13.22
CA ASP A 230 -24.87 -2.28 13.32
C ASP A 230 -25.19 -2.66 14.78
N LYS A 231 -26.26 -3.43 14.98
CA LYS A 231 -26.58 -3.98 16.30
C LYS A 231 -25.74 -5.25 16.57
N PRO A 232 -25.26 -5.48 17.79
CA PRO A 232 -25.43 -4.66 19.01
C PRO A 232 -24.31 -3.63 19.24
N TRP A 233 -23.48 -3.38 18.22
CA TRP A 233 -22.33 -2.48 18.28
C TRP A 233 -22.73 -1.01 18.36
N ASP A 234 -23.98 -0.67 18.02
CA ASP A 234 -24.65 0.61 18.25
C ASP A 234 -24.58 1.08 19.71
N LYS A 235 -24.46 0.15 20.66
CA LYS A 235 -24.35 0.46 22.10
C LYS A 235 -22.90 0.61 22.54
N LEU A 236 -22.56 1.80 23.04
CA LEU A 236 -21.22 2.10 23.54
C LEU A 236 -20.78 1.16 24.68
N GLU A 237 -21.71 0.75 25.54
CA GLU A 237 -21.45 -0.18 26.63
C GLU A 237 -20.99 -1.55 26.12
N VAL A 238 -21.52 -2.02 24.98
CA VAL A 238 -21.08 -3.28 24.36
C VAL A 238 -19.65 -3.16 23.84
N ARG A 239 -19.32 -2.06 23.15
CA ARG A 239 -17.95 -1.81 22.65
C ARG A 239 -16.94 -1.68 23.79
N LYS A 240 -17.29 -0.97 24.87
CA LYS A 240 -16.47 -0.87 26.10
C LYS A 240 -16.29 -2.22 26.80
N ALA A 241 -17.33 -3.06 26.82
CA ALA A 241 -17.23 -4.40 27.38
C ALA A 241 -16.23 -5.27 26.59
N VAL A 242 -16.27 -5.20 25.26
CA VAL A 242 -15.28 -5.87 24.40
C VAL A 242 -13.87 -5.36 24.69
N ALA A 243 -13.64 -4.05 24.70
CA ALA A 243 -12.32 -3.48 24.98
C ALA A 243 -11.73 -3.92 26.33
N LEU A 244 -12.55 -4.00 27.37
CA LEU A 244 -12.13 -4.48 28.69
C LEU A 244 -11.81 -5.98 28.73
N ALA A 245 -12.47 -6.78 27.90
CA ALA A 245 -12.33 -8.24 27.93
C ALA A 245 -11.08 -8.77 27.23
N ILE A 246 -10.47 -7.98 26.35
CA ILE A 246 -9.29 -8.40 25.58
C ILE A 246 -8.01 -8.11 26.38
N ASP A 247 -7.35 -9.15 26.85
CA ASP A 247 -5.95 -9.19 27.29
C ASP A 247 -5.02 -9.07 26.06
N ARG A 248 -4.69 -7.82 25.74
CA ARG A 248 -3.83 -7.47 24.60
C ARG A 248 -2.38 -7.89 24.83
N GLN A 249 -1.91 -7.84 26.07
CA GLN A 249 -0.55 -8.24 26.44
C GLN A 249 -0.34 -9.73 26.18
N ARG A 250 -1.30 -10.58 26.55
CA ARG A 250 -1.26 -12.02 26.25
C ARG A 250 -1.12 -12.28 24.75
N ILE A 251 -1.85 -11.55 23.91
CA ILE A 251 -1.79 -11.71 22.44
C ILE A 251 -0.37 -11.40 21.93
N VAL A 252 0.19 -10.25 22.32
CA VAL A 252 1.54 -9.85 21.91
C VAL A 252 2.58 -10.85 22.41
N THR A 253 2.56 -11.20 23.70
CA THR A 253 3.55 -12.12 24.29
C THR A 253 3.55 -13.51 23.64
N ASN A 254 2.39 -14.03 23.25
CA ASN A 254 2.26 -15.41 22.79
C ASN A 254 2.41 -15.59 21.28
N PHE A 255 2.06 -14.58 20.48
CA PHE A 255 1.90 -14.77 19.03
C PHE A 255 2.81 -13.89 18.17
N TYR A 256 3.52 -12.92 18.77
CA TYR A 256 4.37 -11.98 18.06
C TYR A 256 5.86 -12.24 18.29
N PRO A 257 6.72 -11.90 17.31
CA PRO A 257 8.17 -11.95 17.51
C PRO A 257 8.63 -10.87 18.50
N ALA A 258 9.81 -11.09 19.08
CA ALA A 258 10.48 -10.13 19.94
C ALA A 258 10.63 -8.75 19.26
N GLY A 259 10.43 -7.68 20.02
CA GLY A 259 10.40 -6.30 19.51
C GLY A 259 9.01 -5.81 19.10
N SER A 260 7.97 -6.66 19.21
CA SER A 260 6.58 -6.23 19.05
C SER A 260 6.05 -5.61 20.34
N GLU A 261 5.09 -4.69 20.22
CA GLU A 261 4.58 -3.88 21.32
C GLU A 261 3.06 -3.97 21.41
N VAL A 262 2.52 -3.88 22.64
CA VAL A 262 1.09 -3.63 22.84
C VAL A 262 0.80 -2.20 22.42
N ALA A 263 -0.17 -2.02 21.53
CA ALA A 263 -0.51 -0.70 21.01
C ALA A 263 -1.10 0.19 22.12
N THR A 264 -0.42 1.27 22.47
CA THR A 264 -0.94 2.28 23.41
C THR A 264 -1.78 3.34 22.70
N HIS A 265 -1.61 3.48 21.38
CA HIS A 265 -2.36 4.36 20.49
C HIS A 265 -2.67 3.62 19.18
N PHE A 266 -3.61 4.15 18.38
CA PHE A 266 -3.89 3.56 17.06
C PHE A 266 -2.68 3.69 16.14
N THR A 267 -2.11 4.90 16.10
CA THR A 267 -0.91 5.24 15.33
C THR A 267 0.35 4.93 16.17
N PRO A 268 1.37 4.26 15.60
CA PRO A 268 2.63 3.97 16.30
C PRO A 268 3.36 5.24 16.76
N CYS A 269 3.92 5.23 17.98
CA CYS A 269 4.56 6.40 18.60
C CYS A 269 5.83 6.91 17.89
N ALA A 270 6.42 6.12 16.98
CA ALA A 270 7.51 6.59 16.14
C ALA A 270 7.10 7.71 15.16
N ILE A 271 5.79 7.86 14.89
CA ILE A 271 5.27 8.97 14.10
C ILE A 271 5.08 10.19 15.00
N LYS A 272 5.59 11.36 14.57
CA LYS A 272 5.47 12.62 15.31
C LYS A 272 3.98 12.91 15.60
N TYR A 273 3.67 13.27 16.85
CA TYR A 273 2.32 13.53 17.37
C TYR A 273 1.37 12.32 17.49
N ALA A 274 1.80 11.11 17.14
CA ALA A 274 0.93 9.94 17.17
C ALA A 274 0.40 9.59 18.58
N CYS A 275 1.27 9.72 19.59
CA CYS A 275 0.98 9.33 20.97
C CYS A 275 0.70 10.53 21.89
N GLU A 276 0.01 11.54 21.34
CA GLU A 276 -0.49 12.66 22.13
C GLU A 276 -1.78 12.27 22.86
N GLY A 277 -1.90 12.65 24.13
CA GLY A 277 -3.04 12.28 24.97
C GLY A 277 -2.80 11.01 25.81
N PRO A 278 -3.87 10.39 26.33
CA PRO A 278 -3.75 9.24 27.21
C PRO A 278 -3.54 7.93 26.43
N ASP A 279 -2.76 7.01 27.02
CA ASP A 279 -2.65 5.64 26.52
C ASP A 279 -3.98 4.89 26.60
N TRP A 280 -4.22 3.99 25.65
CA TRP A 280 -5.29 3.00 25.73
C TRP A 280 -5.13 2.13 26.99
N PRO A 281 -6.16 2.04 27.86
CA PRO A 281 -6.06 1.35 29.14
C PRO A 281 -5.68 -0.12 29.00
N SER A 282 -4.85 -0.62 29.92
CA SER A 282 -4.65 -2.06 30.09
C SER A 282 -5.99 -2.75 30.38
N SER A 283 -6.14 -3.99 29.92
CA SER A 283 -7.41 -4.73 29.93
C SER A 283 -7.18 -6.24 30.10
N GLY A 284 -8.26 -7.00 30.31
CA GLY A 284 -8.23 -8.47 30.39
C GLY A 284 -8.03 -9.04 31.80
N THR A 285 -7.96 -8.21 32.85
CA THR A 285 -7.89 -8.70 34.23
C THR A 285 -9.23 -9.28 34.70
N ALA A 286 -9.24 -10.04 35.80
CA ALA A 286 -10.48 -10.55 36.37
C ALA A 286 -11.48 -9.44 36.76
N ALA A 287 -10.98 -8.28 37.21
CA ALA A 287 -11.80 -7.11 37.51
C ALA A 287 -12.40 -6.48 36.23
N ASP A 288 -11.60 -6.39 35.15
CA ASP A 288 -12.08 -5.90 33.86
C ASP A 288 -13.17 -6.80 33.27
N ILE A 289 -12.99 -8.13 33.37
CA ILE A 289 -13.99 -9.12 32.93
C ILE A 289 -15.30 -8.96 33.70
N GLN A 290 -15.25 -8.68 35.01
CA GLN A 290 -16.47 -8.41 35.78
C GLN A 290 -17.15 -7.11 35.31
N LYS A 291 -16.37 -6.03 35.15
CA LYS A 291 -16.89 -4.75 34.65
C LYS A 291 -17.49 -4.87 33.24
N ALA A 292 -16.89 -5.68 32.38
CA ALA A 292 -17.42 -5.97 31.04
C ALA A 292 -18.79 -6.67 31.11
N LYS A 293 -18.97 -7.64 32.01
CA LYS A 293 -20.28 -8.30 32.23
C LYS A 293 -21.34 -7.34 32.75
N ASP A 294 -20.95 -6.42 33.64
CA ASP A 294 -21.86 -5.40 34.18
C ASP A 294 -22.31 -4.45 33.06
N LEU A 295 -21.39 -4.02 32.19
CA LEU A 295 -21.70 -3.21 31.00
C LEU A 295 -22.62 -3.95 30.00
N LEU A 296 -22.36 -5.23 29.73
CA LEU A 296 -23.27 -6.04 28.90
C LEU A 296 -24.66 -6.16 29.52
N THR A 297 -24.76 -6.33 30.83
CA THR A 297 -26.04 -6.36 31.56
C THR A 297 -26.77 -5.03 31.42
N GLN A 298 -26.08 -3.90 31.62
CA GLN A 298 -26.61 -2.55 31.42
C GLN A 298 -27.10 -2.34 29.98
N ALA A 299 -26.37 -2.87 29.00
CA ALA A 299 -26.74 -2.82 27.59
C ALA A 299 -27.92 -3.75 27.22
N GLY A 300 -28.44 -4.55 28.15
CA GLY A 300 -29.54 -5.50 27.92
C GLY A 300 -29.10 -6.88 27.43
N PHE A 301 -27.83 -7.25 27.61
CA PHE A 301 -27.23 -8.55 27.26
C PHE A 301 -26.65 -9.28 28.49
N PRO A 302 -27.42 -9.56 29.55
CA PRO A 302 -26.90 -10.19 30.78
C PRO A 302 -26.31 -11.59 30.55
N ASN A 303 -26.71 -12.26 29.46
CA ASN A 303 -26.21 -13.58 29.06
C ASN A 303 -25.32 -13.51 27.79
N GLY A 304 -24.90 -12.31 27.39
CA GLY A 304 -24.21 -12.06 26.13
C GLY A 304 -25.06 -12.32 24.90
N PHE A 305 -24.40 -12.59 23.78
CA PHE A 305 -25.00 -12.78 22.45
C PHE A 305 -24.05 -13.54 21.53
N LYS A 306 -24.54 -13.93 20.34
CA LYS A 306 -23.74 -14.56 19.29
C LYS A 306 -23.20 -13.53 18.31
N THR A 307 -21.98 -13.73 17.83
CA THR A 307 -21.39 -12.88 16.78
C THR A 307 -20.33 -13.66 15.98
N LYS A 308 -19.62 -12.96 15.10
CA LYS A 308 -18.52 -13.47 14.28
C LYS A 308 -17.27 -12.64 14.51
N ILE A 309 -16.11 -13.24 14.31
CA ILE A 309 -14.82 -12.58 14.12
C ILE A 309 -14.38 -12.91 12.70
N GLN A 310 -14.48 -11.94 11.82
CA GLN A 310 -14.12 -12.08 10.41
C GLN A 310 -12.67 -11.65 10.19
N TYR A 311 -11.90 -12.40 9.41
CA TYR A 311 -10.48 -12.12 9.18
C TYR A 311 -10.01 -12.64 7.83
N ARG A 312 -8.84 -12.19 7.39
CA ARG A 312 -8.13 -12.71 6.20
C ARG A 312 -6.91 -13.49 6.65
N ASN A 313 -6.69 -14.67 6.08
CA ASN A 313 -5.56 -15.52 6.44
C ASN A 313 -4.30 -15.15 5.63
N VAL A 314 -3.81 -13.94 5.85
CA VAL A 314 -2.60 -13.42 5.20
C VAL A 314 -1.64 -12.90 6.26
N PHE A 315 -0.41 -13.40 6.24
CA PHE A 315 0.64 -12.91 7.14
C PHE A 315 0.92 -11.43 6.89
N ARG A 316 0.92 -10.65 7.98
CA ARG A 316 1.28 -9.23 8.01
C ARG A 316 2.11 -8.98 9.26
N GLY A 317 2.99 -7.98 9.24
CA GLY A 317 3.74 -7.58 10.44
C GLY A 317 2.82 -7.30 11.63
N TYR A 318 1.71 -6.58 11.37
CA TYR A 318 0.71 -6.32 12.40
C TYR A 318 -0.09 -7.57 12.83
N LEU A 319 -0.21 -8.63 12.02
CA LEU A 319 -0.98 -9.84 12.35
C LEU A 319 -0.24 -11.10 11.83
N PRO A 320 0.71 -11.65 12.60
CA PRO A 320 1.57 -12.73 12.14
C PRO A 320 0.89 -14.10 12.13
N GLN A 321 -0.17 -14.31 12.91
CA GLN A 321 -0.87 -15.60 13.02
C GLN A 321 -2.40 -15.41 13.01
N PRO A 322 -3.01 -15.03 11.87
CA PRO A 322 -4.41 -14.61 11.83
C PRO A 322 -5.41 -15.61 12.44
N PRO A 323 -5.40 -16.91 12.07
CA PRO A 323 -6.35 -17.88 12.63
C PRO A 323 -6.18 -18.08 14.15
N VAL A 324 -4.94 -18.07 14.63
CA VAL A 324 -4.62 -18.33 16.04
C VAL A 324 -5.06 -17.15 16.91
N VAL A 325 -4.78 -15.91 16.49
CA VAL A 325 -5.22 -14.70 17.19
C VAL A 325 -6.74 -14.59 17.19
N ALA A 326 -7.42 -14.94 16.08
CA ALA A 326 -8.88 -14.95 16.02
C ALA A 326 -9.51 -15.96 17.02
N GLN A 327 -8.93 -17.16 17.15
CA GLN A 327 -9.37 -18.15 18.14
C GLN A 327 -9.12 -17.67 19.58
N ASP A 328 -7.96 -17.06 19.85
CA ASP A 328 -7.66 -16.52 21.17
C ASP A 328 -8.67 -15.45 21.57
N LEU A 329 -8.98 -14.50 20.67
CA LEU A 329 -10.01 -13.48 20.89
C LEU A 329 -11.39 -14.08 21.16
N LYS A 330 -11.77 -15.12 20.41
CA LYS A 330 -13.01 -15.87 20.68
C LYS A 330 -13.03 -16.43 22.11
N GLU A 331 -11.95 -17.05 22.57
CA GLU A 331 -11.85 -17.59 23.94
C GLU A 331 -11.95 -16.48 25.00
N GLN A 332 -11.37 -15.31 24.72
CA GLN A 332 -11.43 -14.16 25.61
C GLN A 332 -12.84 -13.58 25.71
N LEU A 333 -13.54 -13.43 24.58
CA LEU A 333 -14.92 -12.94 24.51
C LEU A 333 -15.92 -13.90 25.18
N ALA A 334 -15.69 -15.21 25.11
CA ALA A 334 -16.51 -16.20 25.79
C ALA A 334 -16.56 -15.99 27.32
N LYS A 335 -15.52 -15.40 27.93
CA LYS A 335 -15.47 -15.11 29.37
C LYS A 335 -16.53 -14.09 29.81
N ILE A 336 -17.02 -13.25 28.90
CA ILE A 336 -18.08 -12.26 29.13
C ILE A 336 -19.42 -12.68 28.52
N GLY A 337 -19.53 -13.92 28.02
CA GLY A 337 -20.76 -14.48 27.46
C GLY A 337 -20.98 -14.22 25.97
N ILE A 338 -20.01 -13.62 25.27
CA ILE A 338 -20.08 -13.44 23.81
C ILE A 338 -19.62 -14.74 23.13
N ASP A 339 -20.54 -15.41 22.44
CA ASP A 339 -20.29 -16.65 21.68
C ASP A 339 -19.95 -16.30 20.23
N ALA A 340 -18.66 -16.19 19.93
CA ALA A 340 -18.17 -15.83 18.60
C ALA A 340 -17.79 -17.07 17.75
N THR A 341 -18.14 -17.06 16.47
CA THR A 341 -17.51 -17.92 15.46
C THR A 341 -16.35 -17.18 14.79
N VAL A 342 -15.34 -17.91 14.29
CA VAL A 342 -14.29 -17.30 13.45
C VAL A 342 -14.60 -17.59 11.99
N GLU A 343 -14.52 -16.58 11.15
CA GLU A 343 -14.86 -16.68 9.72
C GLU A 343 -13.72 -16.11 8.88
N GLU A 344 -13.10 -16.97 8.09
CA GLU A 344 -12.08 -16.56 7.13
C GLU A 344 -12.76 -16.07 5.84
N GLN A 345 -12.29 -14.94 5.31
CA GLN A 345 -12.65 -14.44 3.99
C GLN A 345 -11.40 -14.28 3.11
N GLU A 346 -11.61 -14.31 1.80
CA GLU A 346 -10.59 -13.88 0.83
C GLU A 346 -10.22 -12.41 1.11
N SER A 347 -8.94 -12.06 0.89
CA SER A 347 -8.35 -10.78 1.29
C SER A 347 -9.05 -9.56 0.68
N GLY A 348 -9.20 -9.51 -0.64
CA GLY A 348 -9.87 -8.41 -1.33
C GLY A 348 -11.33 -8.30 -0.92
N THR A 349 -12.00 -9.44 -0.76
CA THR A 349 -13.40 -9.52 -0.32
C THR A 349 -13.58 -8.95 1.10
N LEU A 350 -12.70 -9.30 2.05
CA LEU A 350 -12.78 -8.78 3.41
C LEU A 350 -12.60 -7.27 3.44
N ILE A 351 -11.62 -6.73 2.72
CA ILE A 351 -11.33 -5.28 2.68
C ILE A 351 -12.52 -4.53 2.06
N ALA A 352 -13.03 -4.99 0.92
CA ALA A 352 -14.19 -4.39 0.27
C ALA A 352 -15.44 -4.42 1.17
N ASN A 353 -15.68 -5.54 1.88
CA ASN A 353 -16.78 -5.65 2.83
C ASN A 353 -16.59 -4.74 4.06
N ALA A 354 -15.35 -4.59 4.55
CA ALA A 354 -15.05 -3.65 5.63
C ALA A 354 -15.36 -2.22 5.17
N ASN A 355 -14.73 -1.76 4.09
CA ASN A 355 -14.86 -0.38 3.61
C ASN A 355 -16.30 0.01 3.24
N SER A 356 -17.11 -0.96 2.83
CA SER A 356 -18.53 -0.75 2.52
C SER A 356 -19.49 -1.00 3.70
N GLY A 357 -18.97 -1.29 4.90
CA GLY A 357 -19.77 -1.50 6.11
C GLY A 357 -20.64 -2.76 6.06
N LYS A 358 -20.25 -3.78 5.29
CA LYS A 358 -21.02 -5.02 5.06
C LYS A 358 -20.59 -6.20 5.93
N LEU A 359 -19.59 -6.01 6.78
CA LEU A 359 -19.11 -7.05 7.68
C LEU A 359 -20.12 -7.29 8.82
N ASP A 360 -20.50 -8.55 9.02
CA ASP A 360 -21.41 -8.97 10.09
C ASP A 360 -20.63 -9.37 11.35
N GLY A 361 -20.54 -8.47 12.33
CA GLY A 361 -19.89 -8.73 13.61
C GLY A 361 -18.55 -8.00 13.80
N LEU A 362 -17.63 -8.66 14.50
CA LEU A 362 -16.26 -8.17 14.70
C LEU A 362 -15.40 -8.49 13.49
N PHE A 363 -14.35 -7.71 13.28
CA PHE A 363 -13.36 -8.01 12.26
C PHE A 363 -11.93 -7.72 12.69
N LEU A 364 -11.00 -8.52 12.18
CA LEU A 364 -9.57 -8.31 12.35
C LEU A 364 -8.97 -7.75 11.07
N LEU A 365 -8.53 -6.51 11.17
CA LEU A 365 -7.73 -5.84 10.17
C LEU A 365 -6.62 -5.05 10.86
N GLY A 366 -5.73 -4.54 10.05
CA GLY A 366 -4.65 -3.70 10.52
C GLY A 366 -4.19 -2.79 9.39
N TRP A 367 -3.31 -1.87 9.76
CA TRP A 367 -2.75 -0.89 8.85
C TRP A 367 -1.24 -0.95 8.91
N GLY A 368 -0.58 -0.91 7.75
CA GLY A 368 0.84 -0.59 7.63
C GLY A 368 0.95 0.84 7.12
N ALA A 369 1.93 1.59 7.60
CA ALA A 369 2.13 2.95 7.12
C ALA A 369 2.40 2.94 5.60
N ASP A 370 1.64 3.71 4.84
CA ASP A 370 2.01 4.08 3.47
C ASP A 370 2.99 5.25 3.48
N TYR A 371 2.87 6.10 4.50
CA TYR A 371 3.75 7.22 4.79
C TYR A 371 3.76 7.59 6.28
N PRO A 372 4.86 8.15 6.82
CA PRO A 372 5.10 8.27 8.26
C PRO A 372 4.40 9.49 8.90
N GLU A 373 3.07 9.60 8.77
CA GLU A 373 2.32 10.76 9.23
C GLU A 373 0.98 10.32 9.86
N VAL A 374 0.49 11.07 10.85
CA VAL A 374 -0.74 10.71 11.59
C VAL A 374 -1.94 10.59 10.65
N THR A 375 -2.01 11.41 9.60
CA THR A 375 -3.07 11.38 8.58
C THR A 375 -3.15 10.07 7.82
N ASN A 376 -2.04 9.34 7.65
CA ASN A 376 -2.07 8.02 7.00
C ASN A 376 -2.79 6.97 7.86
N PHE A 377 -2.78 7.14 9.18
CA PHE A 377 -3.45 6.25 10.11
C PHE A 377 -4.83 6.80 10.50
N MET A 378 -4.87 7.92 11.22
CA MET A 378 -6.10 8.41 11.83
C MET A 378 -7.05 9.04 10.83
N ASP A 379 -6.58 9.95 9.96
CA ASP A 379 -7.46 10.67 9.04
C ASP A 379 -8.07 9.73 7.98
N TYR A 380 -7.29 8.77 7.48
CA TYR A 380 -7.81 7.76 6.56
C TYR A 380 -8.96 6.94 7.17
N HIS A 381 -8.85 6.53 8.43
CA HIS A 381 -9.85 5.68 9.09
C HIS A 381 -10.99 6.45 9.78
N PHE A 382 -10.73 7.66 10.26
CA PHE A 382 -11.63 8.40 11.16
C PHE A 382 -11.81 9.88 10.78
N GLY A 383 -11.13 10.36 9.73
CA GLY A 383 -11.22 11.73 9.24
C GLY A 383 -12.46 11.99 8.38
N GLY A 384 -12.49 13.13 7.69
CA GLY A 384 -13.64 13.57 6.89
C GLY A 384 -13.96 12.69 5.68
N GLY A 385 -12.98 11.89 5.21
CA GLY A 385 -13.10 10.95 4.09
C GLY A 385 -13.19 9.48 4.53
N CYS A 386 -13.58 9.21 5.79
CA CYS A 386 -13.57 7.85 6.32
C CYS A 386 -14.47 6.89 5.52
N THR A 387 -14.09 5.60 5.49
CA THR A 387 -14.92 4.53 4.92
C THR A 387 -16.01 4.09 5.91
N ALA A 388 -16.95 3.25 5.47
CA ALA A 388 -17.99 2.71 6.35
C ALA A 388 -17.51 1.56 7.26
N ALA A 389 -16.19 1.32 7.35
CA ALA A 389 -15.62 0.20 8.13
C ALA A 389 -15.98 0.22 9.61
N PHE A 390 -16.12 1.42 10.19
CA PHE A 390 -16.55 1.59 11.57
C PHE A 390 -17.96 2.18 11.67
N GLY A 391 -18.71 2.21 10.57
CA GLY A 391 -20.00 2.87 10.42
C GLY A 391 -19.89 4.31 9.95
N THR A 392 -20.92 5.10 10.19
CA THR A 392 -20.95 6.54 9.93
C THR A 392 -19.75 7.25 10.58
N CYS A 393 -19.06 8.14 9.86
CA CYS A 393 -17.87 8.81 10.41
C CYS A 393 -18.16 9.52 11.72
N TYR A 394 -17.29 9.35 12.72
CA TYR A 394 -17.37 9.99 14.04
C TYR A 394 -17.00 11.48 13.95
N PRO A 395 -17.97 12.43 14.00
CA PRO A 395 -17.66 13.84 13.77
C PRO A 395 -16.75 14.43 14.87
N ASP A 396 -16.88 13.92 16.09
CA ASP A 396 -16.07 14.29 17.25
C ASP A 396 -14.61 13.80 17.15
N ILE A 397 -14.32 12.85 16.27
CA ILE A 397 -12.96 12.39 15.96
C ILE A 397 -12.47 13.07 14.67
N ALA A 398 -13.30 13.12 13.64
CA ALA A 398 -12.97 13.72 12.36
C ALA A 398 -12.63 15.22 12.46
N THR A 399 -13.35 15.95 13.32
CA THR A 399 -13.15 17.40 13.49
C THR A 399 -11.77 17.75 14.04
N PRO A 400 -11.29 17.19 15.17
CA PRO A 400 -9.93 17.43 15.64
C PRO A 400 -8.87 16.96 14.63
N LEU A 401 -9.05 15.82 13.97
CA LEU A 401 -8.12 15.37 12.92
C LEU A 401 -7.98 16.38 11.78
N GLY A 402 -9.11 16.89 11.26
CA GLY A 402 -9.12 17.95 10.25
C GLY A 402 -8.38 19.22 10.68
N LYS A 403 -8.46 19.61 11.96
CA LYS A 403 -7.67 20.73 12.51
C LYS A 403 -6.17 20.42 12.51
N GLY A 404 -5.78 19.22 12.95
CA GLY A 404 -4.38 18.79 13.04
C GLY A 404 -3.69 18.63 11.68
N ASN A 405 -4.46 18.27 10.65
CA ASN A 405 -3.99 18.18 9.26
C ASN A 405 -3.88 19.56 8.58
N SER A 406 -4.72 20.52 8.96
CA SER A 406 -4.84 21.82 8.26
C SER A 406 -4.02 22.96 8.87
N THR A 407 -3.06 22.66 9.76
CA THR A 407 -2.24 23.67 10.46
C THR A 407 -0.79 23.25 10.57
N THR A 408 0.12 24.20 10.35
CA THR A 408 1.57 24.00 10.54
C THR A 408 2.04 24.37 11.95
N ASP A 409 1.15 24.82 12.84
CA ASP A 409 1.49 25.19 14.22
C ASP A 409 1.59 23.95 15.13
N ASP A 410 2.78 23.67 15.65
CA ASP A 410 3.07 22.48 16.45
C ASP A 410 2.15 22.33 17.67
N ALA A 411 1.80 23.43 18.35
CA ALA A 411 0.95 23.39 19.54
C ALA A 411 -0.51 23.07 19.19
N ALA A 412 -1.02 23.67 18.10
CA ALA A 412 -2.35 23.38 17.56
C ALA A 412 -2.46 21.92 17.10
N ARG A 413 -1.44 21.39 16.42
CA ARG A 413 -1.39 19.98 16.01
C ARG A 413 -1.42 19.05 17.20
N LYS A 414 -0.59 19.31 18.21
CA LYS A 414 -0.55 18.52 19.46
C LYS A 414 -1.91 18.47 20.17
N ALA A 415 -2.56 19.62 20.30
CA ALA A 415 -3.86 19.72 20.95
C ALA A 415 -4.94 18.96 20.15
N ALA A 416 -4.94 19.08 18.83
CA ALA A 416 -5.84 18.36 17.95
C ALA A 416 -5.70 16.84 18.08
N TYR A 417 -4.47 16.30 18.00
CA TYR A 417 -4.27 14.85 18.11
C TYR A 417 -4.53 14.31 19.52
N THR A 418 -4.28 15.11 20.56
CA THR A 418 -4.72 14.77 21.94
C THR A 418 -6.24 14.58 22.02
N GLU A 419 -7.01 15.49 21.43
CA GLU A 419 -8.47 15.43 21.41
C GLU A 419 -8.95 14.18 20.63
N ALA A 420 -8.39 13.93 19.44
CA ALA A 420 -8.75 12.78 18.62
C ALA A 420 -8.42 11.43 19.29
N ASN A 421 -7.23 11.28 19.88
CA ASN A 421 -6.85 10.05 20.60
C ASN A 421 -7.72 9.80 21.83
N THR A 422 -8.08 10.84 22.57
CA THR A 422 -9.01 10.73 23.70
C THR A 422 -10.38 10.22 23.24
N LYS A 423 -10.89 10.74 22.12
CA LYS A 423 -12.18 10.32 21.57
C LYS A 423 -12.18 8.88 21.04
N LEU A 424 -11.07 8.41 20.45
CA LEU A 424 -10.94 6.98 20.09
C LEU A 424 -11.10 6.06 21.31
N ILE A 425 -10.55 6.44 22.46
CA ILE A 425 -10.69 5.68 23.71
C ILE A 425 -12.12 5.78 24.26
N ASP A 426 -12.74 6.96 24.20
CA ASP A 426 -14.07 7.19 24.76
C ASP A 426 -15.17 6.48 23.96
N ASP A 427 -15.07 6.49 22.63
CA ASP A 427 -16.09 6.01 21.70
C ASP A 427 -15.86 4.57 21.23
N VAL A 428 -14.64 4.05 21.36
CA VAL A 428 -14.24 2.66 21.06
C VAL A 428 -14.74 2.18 19.69
N PRO A 429 -14.38 2.82 18.57
CA PRO A 429 -14.71 2.31 17.24
C PRO A 429 -13.98 1.00 16.93
N MET A 430 -12.81 0.82 17.54
CA MET A 430 -11.97 -0.36 17.45
C MET A 430 -11.17 -0.52 18.75
N VAL A 431 -10.55 -1.69 18.92
CA VAL A 431 -9.59 -1.94 20.01
C VAL A 431 -8.20 -2.13 19.40
N PRO A 432 -7.22 -1.21 19.64
CA PRO A 432 -5.85 -1.40 19.17
C PRO A 432 -5.19 -2.51 19.97
N ILE A 433 -4.56 -3.47 19.29
CA ILE A 433 -3.97 -4.66 19.92
C ILE A 433 -2.46 -4.56 19.94
N ALA A 434 -1.82 -4.38 18.79
CA ALA A 434 -0.36 -4.51 18.67
C ALA A 434 0.24 -3.62 17.58
N HIS A 435 1.47 -3.19 17.80
CA HIS A 435 2.41 -2.78 16.75
C HIS A 435 3.40 -3.94 16.58
N GLY A 436 3.32 -4.65 15.46
CA GLY A 436 4.00 -5.92 15.27
C GLY A 436 5.36 -5.76 14.61
N GLN A 437 6.40 -6.34 15.22
CA GLN A 437 7.72 -6.43 14.62
C GLN A 437 7.72 -7.39 13.42
N TYR A 438 8.53 -7.08 12.42
CA TYR A 438 8.74 -7.88 11.23
C TYR A 438 10.20 -7.80 10.79
N ALA A 439 10.60 -8.73 9.93
CA ALA A 439 11.92 -8.74 9.34
C ALA A 439 11.86 -9.20 7.90
N ASN A 440 12.80 -8.71 7.11
CA ASN A 440 13.18 -9.29 5.83
C ASN A 440 14.44 -10.13 6.04
N ALA A 441 14.75 -11.02 5.10
CA ALA A 441 16.01 -11.75 5.12
C ALA A 441 16.64 -11.79 3.74
N TYR A 442 17.97 -11.81 3.71
CA TYR A 442 18.76 -11.74 2.48
C TYR A 442 19.88 -12.76 2.50
N LEU A 443 20.45 -13.07 1.35
CA LEU A 443 21.73 -13.78 1.28
C LEU A 443 22.81 -12.90 1.93
N ALA A 444 23.66 -13.51 2.75
CA ALA A 444 24.81 -12.83 3.34
C ALA A 444 25.71 -12.24 2.23
N GLY A 445 26.11 -10.99 2.43
CA GLY A 445 26.89 -10.23 1.44
C GLY A 445 26.09 -9.55 0.34
N THR A 446 24.74 -9.63 0.36
CA THR A 446 23.90 -8.76 -0.47
C THR A 446 24.15 -7.30 -0.07
N GLU A 447 24.46 -6.43 -1.04
CA GLU A 447 24.60 -5.00 -0.82
C GLU A 447 23.21 -4.32 -0.95
N GLY A 448 22.96 -3.25 -0.18
CA GLY A 448 21.73 -2.45 -0.30
C GLY A 448 20.46 -3.12 0.22
N THR A 449 20.60 -4.07 1.15
CA THR A 449 19.48 -4.74 1.84
C THR A 449 18.63 -3.76 2.64
N GLN A 450 17.32 -3.95 2.63
CA GLN A 450 16.35 -3.01 3.20
C GLN A 450 15.31 -3.71 4.08
N VAL A 451 14.75 -2.96 5.02
CA VAL A 451 13.51 -3.32 5.70
C VAL A 451 12.74 -2.03 5.88
N SER A 452 11.79 -1.79 4.98
CA SER A 452 11.15 -0.49 4.90
C SER A 452 10.03 -0.40 5.93
N ALA A 453 10.04 0.68 6.71
CA ALA A 453 8.97 1.02 7.65
C ALA A 453 7.60 1.21 6.96
N ILE A 454 7.61 1.47 5.65
CA ILE A 454 6.44 1.76 4.81
C ILE A 454 6.29 0.75 3.66
N SER A 455 6.88 -0.44 3.79
CA SER A 455 6.80 -1.55 2.82
C SER A 455 7.42 -1.29 1.43
N THR A 456 8.34 -0.33 1.32
CA THR A 456 9.02 0.08 0.08
C THR A 456 10.36 -0.61 -0.19
N GLU A 457 10.38 -1.94 -0.35
CA GLU A 457 11.61 -2.64 -0.74
C GLU A 457 11.91 -2.49 -2.23
N VAL A 458 13.01 -1.80 -2.54
CA VAL A 458 13.41 -1.53 -3.93
C VAL A 458 14.61 -2.38 -4.37
N MET A 459 14.38 -3.23 -5.37
CA MET A 459 15.39 -4.13 -5.92
C MET A 459 16.51 -3.39 -6.67
N TRP A 460 16.23 -2.19 -7.17
CA TRP A 460 17.20 -1.38 -7.92
C TRP A 460 18.32 -0.81 -7.03
N ALA A 461 18.14 -0.80 -5.71
CA ALA A 461 19.19 -0.45 -4.77
C ALA A 461 19.97 -1.67 -4.25
N MET A 462 19.58 -2.89 -4.65
CA MET A 462 20.17 -4.13 -4.18
C MET A 462 21.16 -4.71 -5.19
N LYS A 463 22.18 -5.38 -4.67
CA LYS A 463 23.11 -6.16 -5.48
C LYS A 463 23.38 -7.51 -4.81
N PRO A 464 23.06 -8.64 -5.46
CA PRO A 464 23.35 -9.96 -4.92
C PRO A 464 24.86 -10.13 -4.64
N PRO A 465 25.24 -10.97 -3.66
CA PRO A 465 26.65 -11.27 -3.43
C PRO A 465 27.25 -11.93 -4.67
N SER A 466 28.55 -11.74 -4.89
CA SER A 466 29.28 -12.40 -5.99
C SER A 466 29.23 -13.93 -5.96
N THR A 467 28.87 -14.51 -4.81
CA THR A 467 28.68 -15.95 -4.59
C THR A 467 27.28 -16.45 -4.94
N ALA A 468 26.34 -15.55 -5.28
CA ALA A 468 24.99 -15.94 -5.71
C ALA A 468 25.04 -16.74 -7.03
N THR A 469 24.06 -17.62 -7.23
CA THR A 469 23.91 -18.44 -8.44
C THR A 469 23.88 -17.58 -9.72
N ASP A 470 23.25 -16.41 -9.64
CA ASP A 470 23.27 -15.38 -10.68
C ASP A 470 23.46 -13.99 -10.04
N PRO A 471 24.68 -13.43 -10.02
CA PRO A 471 24.92 -12.11 -9.47
C PRO A 471 24.39 -10.96 -10.35
N ASN A 472 23.90 -11.24 -11.56
CA ASN A 472 23.30 -10.25 -12.46
C ASN A 472 21.77 -10.15 -12.32
N THR A 473 21.18 -10.96 -11.45
CA THR A 473 19.74 -10.97 -11.22
C THR A 473 19.44 -10.84 -9.74
N VAL A 474 18.76 -9.76 -9.36
CA VAL A 474 18.18 -9.65 -8.02
C VAL A 474 16.82 -10.33 -8.01
N VAL A 475 16.59 -11.19 -7.04
CA VAL A 475 15.31 -11.88 -6.88
C VAL A 475 14.78 -11.61 -5.47
N LEU A 476 13.69 -10.87 -5.37
CA LEU A 476 12.97 -10.66 -4.13
C LEU A 476 11.72 -11.53 -4.12
N MET A 477 11.48 -12.26 -3.03
CA MET A 477 10.29 -13.10 -2.88
C MET A 477 9.39 -12.59 -1.76
N GLN A 478 8.15 -12.25 -2.12
CA GLN A 478 7.12 -11.76 -1.20
C GLN A 478 6.05 -12.82 -0.90
N ASN A 479 5.09 -12.48 -0.04
CA ASN A 479 4.12 -13.42 0.50
C ASN A 479 2.84 -13.59 -0.34
N ALA A 480 2.61 -12.76 -1.37
CA ALA A 480 1.47 -12.89 -2.28
C ALA A 480 1.75 -12.34 -3.69
N GLU A 481 0.95 -12.78 -4.64
CA GLU A 481 0.89 -12.19 -5.99
C GLU A 481 0.28 -10.78 -5.93
N PRO A 482 0.81 -9.79 -6.67
CA PRO A 482 0.13 -8.52 -6.91
C PRO A 482 -1.29 -8.72 -7.44
N ILE A 483 -2.27 -7.93 -7.01
CA ILE A 483 -3.62 -8.00 -7.58
C ILE A 483 -3.70 -7.24 -8.92
N GLY A 484 -2.89 -6.19 -9.06
CA GLY A 484 -2.66 -5.46 -10.30
C GLY A 484 -1.34 -4.67 -10.26
N VAL A 485 -1.03 -3.98 -11.35
CA VAL A 485 0.16 -3.13 -11.47
C VAL A 485 -0.16 -1.69 -11.86
N TYR A 486 -1.44 -1.30 -11.81
CA TYR A 486 -1.84 0.09 -11.99
C TYR A 486 -1.93 0.79 -10.64
N CYS A 487 -0.78 1.27 -10.16
CA CYS A 487 -0.55 1.74 -8.79
C CYS A 487 -1.65 2.63 -8.22
N ALA A 488 -2.24 3.50 -9.04
CA ALA A 488 -3.28 4.44 -8.64
C ALA A 488 -4.57 3.78 -8.11
N ASP A 489 -4.84 2.53 -8.48
CA ASP A 489 -6.07 1.81 -8.09
C ASP A 489 -5.80 0.60 -7.18
N GLU A 490 -4.54 0.38 -6.79
CA GLU A 490 -4.16 -0.72 -5.90
C GLU A 490 -4.15 -0.30 -4.42
N THR A 491 -4.46 -1.26 -3.54
CA THR A 491 -4.60 -1.02 -2.09
C THR A 491 -3.72 -1.91 -1.21
N ASP A 492 -2.90 -2.78 -1.80
CA ASP A 492 -2.06 -3.73 -1.08
C ASP A 492 -0.57 -3.53 -1.35
N GLY A 493 0.25 -3.77 -0.32
CA GLY A 493 1.70 -3.58 -0.41
C GLY A 493 2.40 -4.53 -1.38
N GLU A 494 1.81 -5.68 -1.72
CA GLU A 494 2.38 -6.60 -2.70
C GLU A 494 2.32 -6.03 -4.13
N SER A 495 1.24 -5.35 -4.50
CA SER A 495 1.12 -4.60 -5.76
C SER A 495 1.96 -3.33 -5.77
N LEU A 496 1.96 -2.56 -4.68
CA LEU A 496 2.73 -1.31 -4.60
C LEU A 496 4.25 -1.54 -4.67
N ARG A 497 4.75 -2.64 -4.09
CA ARG A 497 6.16 -3.03 -4.24
C ARG A 497 6.53 -3.33 -5.68
N ALA A 498 5.62 -3.90 -6.48
CA ALA A 498 5.87 -4.10 -7.92
C ALA A 498 5.95 -2.76 -8.66
N CYS A 499 5.06 -1.83 -8.32
CA CYS A 499 5.04 -0.47 -8.86
C CYS A 499 6.35 0.29 -8.62
N GLU A 500 6.89 0.22 -7.41
CA GLU A 500 8.10 0.96 -6.99
C GLU A 500 9.39 0.54 -7.72
N GLN A 501 9.34 -0.56 -8.48
CA GLN A 501 10.47 -0.96 -9.32
C GLN A 501 10.52 -0.17 -10.64
N SER A 502 9.36 0.28 -11.12
CA SER A 502 9.17 0.73 -12.50
C SER A 502 8.57 2.12 -12.63
N MET A 503 7.81 2.57 -11.64
CA MET A 503 7.11 3.85 -11.61
C MET A 503 7.80 4.81 -10.64
N GLU A 504 7.72 6.12 -10.90
CA GLU A 504 8.25 7.16 -10.00
C GLU A 504 7.24 8.30 -9.83
N GLY A 505 7.23 8.94 -8.66
CA GLY A 505 6.43 10.12 -8.36
C GLY A 505 7.20 11.44 -8.49
N LEU A 506 6.53 12.56 -8.26
CA LEU A 506 7.21 13.86 -8.12
C LEU A 506 8.26 13.81 -6.99
N TYR A 507 7.86 13.18 -5.89
CA TYR A 507 8.71 12.83 -4.77
C TYR A 507 8.67 11.30 -4.58
N GLY A 508 9.52 10.81 -3.68
CA GLY A 508 9.54 9.43 -3.22
C GLY A 508 10.17 9.37 -1.84
N TYR A 509 10.40 8.16 -1.35
CA TYR A 509 11.07 7.94 -0.07
C TYR A 509 12.53 7.56 -0.26
N ALA A 510 13.38 7.97 0.67
CA ALA A 510 14.75 7.48 0.75
C ALA A 510 14.75 5.94 0.86
N VAL A 511 15.70 5.28 0.19
CA VAL A 511 15.83 3.82 0.18
C VAL A 511 15.88 3.27 1.60
N GLY A 512 14.94 2.38 1.94
CA GLY A 512 14.83 1.76 3.26
C GLY A 512 14.48 2.73 4.41
N GLY A 513 14.09 3.97 4.11
CA GLY A 513 13.77 5.00 5.09
C GLY A 513 12.44 5.69 4.79
N THR A 514 12.11 6.67 5.63
CA THR A 514 10.84 7.40 5.58
C THR A 514 10.99 8.87 5.19
N ASP A 515 12.23 9.30 4.91
CA ASP A 515 12.52 10.67 4.49
C ASP A 515 12.00 10.91 3.07
N VAL A 516 11.25 11.99 2.90
CA VAL A 516 10.71 12.41 1.61
C VAL A 516 11.78 13.10 0.79
N VAL A 517 12.03 12.61 -0.43
CA VAL A 517 13.08 13.09 -1.33
C VAL A 517 12.54 13.44 -2.71
N PRO A 518 13.09 14.47 -3.39
CA PRO A 518 12.69 14.82 -4.76
C PRO A 518 13.09 13.72 -5.75
N VAL A 519 12.19 13.40 -6.69
CA VAL A 519 12.40 12.36 -7.72
C VAL A 519 12.18 12.95 -9.11
N LEU A 520 10.94 12.98 -9.62
CA LEU A 520 10.62 13.63 -10.91
C LEU A 520 10.52 15.15 -10.80
N ALA A 521 10.25 15.68 -9.60
CA ALA A 521 10.43 17.09 -9.30
C ALA A 521 11.85 17.38 -8.78
N THR A 522 12.37 18.57 -9.05
CA THR A 522 13.57 19.12 -8.41
C THR A 522 13.25 19.89 -7.13
N SER A 523 12.05 20.48 -7.05
CA SER A 523 11.48 21.08 -5.84
C SER A 523 9.95 21.12 -5.94
N CYS A 524 9.27 21.18 -4.80
CA CYS A 524 7.87 21.58 -4.65
C CYS A 524 7.80 22.56 -3.48
N ASP A 525 7.63 23.84 -3.79
CA ASP A 525 7.72 24.93 -2.81
C ASP A 525 6.33 25.44 -2.43
N PRO A 526 5.97 25.46 -1.13
CA PRO A 526 4.68 25.97 -0.69
C PRO A 526 4.66 27.51 -0.67
N ASN A 527 3.49 28.11 -0.89
CA ASN A 527 3.25 29.50 -0.52
C ASN A 527 3.21 29.66 1.01
N THR A 528 3.22 30.89 1.52
CA THR A 528 3.19 31.17 2.97
C THR A 528 1.98 30.56 3.69
N ALA A 529 0.86 30.39 2.97
CA ALA A 529 -0.36 29.81 3.52
C ALA A 529 -0.37 28.27 3.47
N GLY A 530 0.56 27.61 2.79
CA GLY A 530 0.53 26.16 2.56
C GLY A 530 -0.60 25.67 1.63
N THR A 531 -1.31 26.58 0.97
CA THR A 531 -2.47 26.29 0.11
C THR A 531 -2.12 26.23 -1.38
N GLN A 532 -0.89 26.52 -1.75
CA GLN A 532 -0.39 26.36 -3.11
C GLN A 532 1.02 25.79 -3.06
N TRP A 533 1.28 24.78 -3.89
CA TRP A 533 2.59 24.15 -4.05
C TRP A 533 3.04 24.27 -5.49
N THR A 534 4.18 24.89 -5.74
CA THR A 534 4.78 25.01 -7.07
C THR A 534 5.91 24.01 -7.22
N CYS A 535 5.70 23.01 -8.08
CA CYS A 535 6.64 21.96 -8.38
C CYS A 535 7.40 22.23 -9.69
N LYS A 536 8.73 22.15 -9.64
CA LYS A 536 9.61 22.24 -10.82
C LYS A 536 10.04 20.85 -11.24
N LEU A 537 9.83 20.51 -12.51
CA LEU A 537 10.06 19.17 -13.04
C LEU A 537 11.47 18.99 -13.60
N ARG A 538 12.02 17.80 -13.39
CA ARG A 538 13.28 17.37 -13.99
C ARG A 538 13.15 17.28 -15.50
N GLN A 539 14.15 17.81 -16.20
CA GLN A 539 14.20 17.81 -17.66
C GLN A 539 14.90 16.56 -18.20
N GLY A 540 14.50 16.12 -19.39
CA GLY A 540 15.15 15.02 -20.10
C GLY A 540 14.83 13.63 -19.56
N VAL A 541 13.79 13.49 -18.72
CA VAL A 541 13.27 12.19 -18.29
C VAL A 541 12.41 11.59 -19.40
N THR A 542 12.52 10.29 -19.60
CA THR A 542 11.72 9.53 -20.56
C THR A 542 11.03 8.36 -19.86
N PHE A 543 9.86 7.99 -20.35
CA PHE A 543 9.22 6.73 -19.99
C PHE A 543 9.93 5.54 -20.64
N HIS A 544 9.58 4.32 -20.22
CA HIS A 544 10.19 3.07 -20.68
C HIS A 544 10.05 2.82 -22.18
N ASP A 545 8.99 3.35 -22.80
CA ASP A 545 8.77 3.31 -24.25
C ASP A 545 9.53 4.39 -25.04
N GLY A 546 10.20 5.31 -24.34
CA GLY A 546 10.99 6.39 -24.91
C GLY A 546 10.22 7.71 -25.11
N SER A 547 8.93 7.77 -24.79
CA SER A 547 8.19 9.03 -24.74
C SER A 547 8.76 9.96 -23.65
N THR A 548 8.60 11.27 -23.83
CA THR A 548 9.15 12.27 -22.90
C THR A 548 8.18 12.56 -21.77
N PHE A 549 8.68 12.61 -20.54
CA PHE A 549 7.91 13.05 -19.37
C PHE A 549 7.79 14.59 -19.34
N ASP A 550 6.56 15.08 -19.15
CA ASP A 550 6.30 16.50 -18.92
C ASP A 550 5.17 16.77 -17.89
N ALA A 551 4.83 18.05 -17.69
CA ALA A 551 3.80 18.47 -16.75
C ALA A 551 2.39 18.00 -17.08
N GLN A 552 2.09 17.64 -18.33
CA GLN A 552 0.79 17.11 -18.74
C GLN A 552 0.56 15.71 -18.17
N ASP A 553 1.60 14.88 -18.13
CA ASP A 553 1.55 13.55 -17.51
C ASP A 553 1.20 13.62 -16.03
N VAL A 554 1.75 14.61 -15.34
CA VAL A 554 1.43 14.87 -13.93
C VAL A 554 -0.02 15.28 -13.78
N VAL A 555 -0.48 16.26 -14.57
CA VAL A 555 -1.87 16.75 -14.49
C VAL A 555 -2.85 15.60 -14.77
N LEU A 556 -2.62 14.81 -15.82
CA LEU A 556 -3.50 13.71 -16.18
C LEU A 556 -3.50 12.61 -15.11
N SER A 557 -2.32 12.18 -14.64
CA SER A 557 -2.20 11.11 -13.62
C SER A 557 -2.98 11.43 -12.33
N PHE A 558 -3.02 12.71 -11.92
CA PHE A 558 -3.83 13.12 -10.77
C PHE A 558 -5.30 13.35 -11.15
N ALA A 559 -5.59 13.93 -12.31
CA ALA A 559 -6.96 14.19 -12.76
C ALA A 559 -7.78 12.90 -12.90
N VAL A 560 -7.19 11.83 -13.44
CA VAL A 560 -7.88 10.55 -13.60
C VAL A 560 -8.25 9.91 -12.28
N GLN A 561 -7.50 10.14 -11.20
CA GLN A 561 -7.85 9.66 -9.86
C GLN A 561 -8.88 10.58 -9.21
N TRP A 562 -8.68 11.89 -9.36
CA TRP A 562 -9.50 12.92 -8.73
C TRP A 562 -10.94 12.91 -9.19
N ASP A 563 -11.15 12.83 -10.50
CA ASP A 563 -12.48 12.96 -11.08
C ASP A 563 -13.06 11.59 -11.44
N ALA A 564 -13.98 11.12 -10.61
CA ALA A 564 -14.65 9.84 -10.83
C ALA A 564 -15.56 9.80 -12.06
N ALA A 565 -15.85 10.97 -12.68
CA ALA A 565 -16.55 11.08 -13.95
C ALA A 565 -15.58 11.16 -15.15
N HIS A 566 -14.26 11.19 -14.92
CA HIS A 566 -13.28 11.23 -16.01
C HIS A 566 -13.37 9.96 -16.87
N PRO A 567 -13.36 10.05 -18.21
CA PRO A 567 -13.48 8.87 -19.09
C PRO A 567 -12.38 7.82 -18.89
N LEU A 568 -11.23 8.24 -18.35
CA LEU A 568 -10.08 7.40 -18.01
C LEU A 568 -10.01 7.02 -16.52
N HIS A 569 -11.02 7.34 -15.71
CA HIS A 569 -11.13 6.86 -14.32
C HIS A 569 -11.47 5.37 -14.31
N LYS A 570 -10.48 4.55 -14.68
CA LYS A 570 -10.58 3.11 -14.86
C LYS A 570 -9.31 2.47 -14.32
N GLY A 571 -9.48 1.40 -13.55
CA GLY A 571 -8.40 0.60 -13.00
C GLY A 571 -8.81 -0.87 -12.92
N ASP A 572 -8.26 -1.61 -11.96
CA ASP A 572 -8.71 -2.98 -11.66
C ASP A 572 -10.09 -2.98 -11.00
N THR A 573 -10.24 -2.20 -9.93
CA THR A 573 -11.50 -2.00 -9.19
C THR A 573 -12.24 -0.75 -9.67
N GLY A 574 -11.49 0.25 -10.15
CA GLY A 574 -11.99 1.58 -10.52
C GLY A 574 -12.45 2.42 -9.32
N ILE A 575 -12.03 2.08 -8.09
CA ILE A 575 -12.46 2.75 -6.87
C ILE A 575 -11.50 3.88 -6.50
N PHE A 576 -10.20 3.74 -6.81
CA PHE A 576 -9.14 4.70 -6.44
C PHE A 576 -9.21 5.05 -4.94
N GLU A 577 -9.29 4.02 -4.10
CA GLU A 577 -9.70 4.11 -2.70
C GLU A 577 -8.87 5.13 -1.89
N TYR A 578 -7.55 5.14 -2.10
CA TYR A 578 -6.65 6.07 -1.46
C TYR A 578 -6.91 7.53 -1.84
N TRP A 579 -7.46 7.80 -3.02
CA TRP A 579 -7.79 9.18 -3.39
C TRP A 579 -8.80 9.78 -2.41
N GLY A 580 -9.92 9.09 -2.20
CA GLY A 580 -10.99 9.54 -1.32
C GLY A 580 -10.50 9.72 0.12
N GLY A 581 -9.77 8.74 0.66
CA GLY A 581 -9.28 8.76 2.03
C GLY A 581 -8.18 9.80 2.29
N LEU A 582 -7.28 10.04 1.33
CA LEU A 582 -6.11 10.90 1.54
C LEU A 582 -6.31 12.35 1.07
N TRP A 583 -7.16 12.57 0.06
CA TRP A 583 -7.45 13.91 -0.47
C TRP A 583 -8.84 14.43 -0.04
N GLY A 584 -9.60 13.64 0.73
CA GLY A 584 -10.90 14.02 1.29
C GLY A 584 -12.10 13.85 0.34
N GLY A 585 -11.88 13.27 -0.85
CA GLY A 585 -12.95 12.93 -1.78
C GLY A 585 -12.66 13.25 -3.25
N ASN A 586 -13.44 12.65 -4.13
CA ASN A 586 -13.38 12.85 -5.58
C ASN A 586 -14.12 14.14 -6.00
N LEU A 587 -13.73 14.72 -7.13
CA LEU A 587 -14.31 15.93 -7.71
C LEU A 587 -15.81 15.76 -8.02
N ASN A 588 -16.16 14.59 -8.54
CA ASN A 588 -17.52 14.14 -8.81
C ASN A 588 -17.77 12.83 -8.04
N PRO A 589 -19.01 12.57 -7.60
CA PRO A 589 -19.33 11.33 -6.90
C PRO A 589 -19.04 10.13 -7.83
N PRO A 590 -18.44 9.04 -7.30
CA PRO A 590 -18.19 7.85 -8.09
C PRO A 590 -19.50 7.22 -8.58
N PRO A 591 -19.48 6.50 -9.71
CA PRO A 591 -20.63 5.74 -10.16
C PRO A 591 -21.12 4.80 -9.04
N PRO A 592 -22.42 4.51 -8.93
CA PRO A 592 -22.91 3.52 -7.97
C PRO A 592 -22.15 2.20 -8.17
N ALA A 593 -21.65 1.60 -7.08
CA ALA A 593 -20.92 0.34 -7.16
C ALA A 593 -21.73 -0.70 -7.94
N THR A 594 -21.15 -1.21 -9.04
CA THR A 594 -21.78 -2.29 -9.80
C THR A 594 -21.65 -3.54 -8.93
N PRO A 595 -22.74 -4.26 -8.62
CA PRO A 595 -22.63 -5.49 -7.84
C PRO A 595 -21.67 -6.45 -8.55
N ALA A 596 -20.73 -7.03 -7.81
CA ALA A 596 -19.78 -8.00 -8.34
C ALA A 596 -20.55 -9.12 -9.07
N PRO A 597 -20.07 -9.59 -10.23
CA PRO A 597 -20.69 -10.72 -10.90
C PRO A 597 -20.67 -11.92 -9.94
N SER A 598 -21.87 -12.49 -9.76
CA SER A 598 -22.17 -13.65 -8.90
C SER A 598 -21.38 -14.90 -9.26
#